data_AF-A0AAW3ZPN7-F1
#
_entry.id   AF-A0AAW3ZPN7-F1
#
_cell.length_a   1.000
_cell.length_b   1.000
_cell.length_c   1.000
_cell.angle_alpha   90.00
_cell.angle_beta   90.00
_cell.angle_gamma   90.00
#
_symmetry.space_group_name_H-M   'P 1'
#
loop_
_entity.id
_entity.type
_entity.pdbx_description
1 polymer ?
#
loop_
_entity_poly.entity_id
_entity_poly.type
_entity_poly.pdbx_seq_one_letter_code
_entity_poly.pdbx_strand_id
1 'polypeptide(L)'
;MQLVCRRRFPVVHYVLFDESGRASDRGLLKAARQQAERLALQVNGRADGFTLIYNGRMLARVAKPHVHIVLARSRWHKALIYLLIGLKNLLPTKIAEPVNR
;
A
#
# COMPACT_ATOMS: atom_id res chain seq x y z
N MET A 1 2.68 13.09 -9.23
CA MET A 1 2.47 11.82 -8.51
C MET A 1 3.00 10.70 -9.38
N GLN A 2 3.84 9.83 -8.81
CA GLN A 2 4.45 8.74 -9.56
C GLN A 2 3.91 7.40 -9.05
N LEU A 3 3.53 6.53 -9.98
CA LEU A 3 3.09 5.17 -9.70
C LEU A 3 4.23 4.22 -10.00
N VAL A 4 4.65 3.43 -9.01
CA VAL A 4 5.67 2.41 -9.18
C VAL A 4 5.06 1.03 -8.95
N CYS A 5 5.17 0.17 -9.95
CA CYS A 5 4.81 -1.24 -9.83
C CYS A 5 5.89 -1.97 -9.03
N ARG A 6 5.49 -2.62 -7.94
CA ARG A 6 6.34 -3.54 -7.18
C ARG A 6 5.66 -4.90 -7.24
N ARG A 7 5.92 -5.63 -8.32
CA ARG A 7 5.40 -6.98 -8.48
C ARG A 7 6.13 -7.91 -7.51
N ARG A 8 5.46 -8.34 -6.44
CA ARG A 8 5.98 -9.35 -5.51
C ARG A 8 4.98 -10.48 -5.47
N PHE A 9 5.27 -11.55 -6.21
CA PHE A 9 4.44 -12.76 -6.23
C PHE A 9 4.14 -13.19 -4.79
N PRO A 10 2.87 -13.46 -4.42
CA PRO A 10 1.70 -13.70 -5.29
C PRO A 10 0.80 -12.48 -5.53
N VAL A 11 1.24 -11.26 -5.18
CA VAL A 11 0.38 -10.06 -5.15
C VAL A 11 0.87 -8.99 -6.13
N VAL A 12 -0.03 -8.48 -6.98
CA VAL A 12 0.26 -7.28 -7.78
C VAL A 12 0.04 -6.06 -6.92
N HIS A 13 1.15 -5.46 -6.50
CA HIS A 13 1.20 -4.30 -5.62
C HIS A 13 1.83 -3.11 -6.35
N TYR A 14 1.18 -1.97 -6.26
CA TYR A 14 1.67 -0.68 -6.74
C TYR A 14 1.84 0.26 -5.56
N VAL A 15 2.79 1.17 -5.66
CA VAL A 15 2.98 2.26 -4.71
C VAL A 15 2.76 3.56 -5.45
N LEU A 16 1.78 4.34 -5.03
CA LEU A 16 1.65 5.73 -5.43
C LEU A 16 2.37 6.59 -4.41
N PHE A 17 3.30 7.42 -4.86
CA PHE A 17 3.93 8.42 -4.00
C PHE A 17 3.87 9.80 -4.62
N ASP A 18 3.79 10.78 -3.73
CA ASP A 18 3.93 12.17 -4.09
C ASP A 18 5.40 12.58 -3.98
N GLU A 19 6.07 12.74 -5.12
CA GLU A 19 7.45 13.23 -5.17
C GLU A 19 7.58 14.66 -4.66
N SER A 20 6.52 15.46 -4.75
CA SER A 20 6.55 16.85 -4.32
C SER A 20 6.44 17.01 -2.80
N GLY A 21 5.91 15.99 -2.10
CA GLY A 21 5.65 16.02 -0.66
C GLY A 21 4.60 17.04 -0.21
N ARG A 22 3.94 17.72 -1.15
CA ARG A 22 2.99 18.83 -0.90
C ARG A 22 1.53 18.39 -0.92
N ALA A 23 1.23 17.21 -1.43
CA ALA A 23 -0.13 16.71 -1.47
C ALA A 23 -0.65 16.49 -0.04
N SER A 24 -1.87 16.96 0.21
CA SER A 24 -2.61 16.58 1.41
C SER A 24 -2.93 15.09 1.39
N ASP A 25 -3.01 14.46 2.57
CA ASP A 25 -3.34 13.05 2.73
C ASP A 25 -4.64 12.68 1.98
N ARG A 26 -5.65 13.56 2.04
CA ARG A 26 -6.91 13.41 1.32
C ARG A 26 -6.73 13.47 -0.19
N GLY A 27 -5.88 14.37 -0.69
CA GLY A 27 -5.56 14.48 -2.12
C GLY A 27 -4.82 13.24 -2.63
N LEU A 28 -3.85 12.74 -1.85
CA LEU A 28 -3.10 11.52 -2.15
C LEU A 28 -4.01 10.29 -2.19
N LEU A 29 -4.91 10.14 -1.21
CA LEU A 29 -5.89 9.05 -1.17
C LEU A 29 -6.87 9.10 -2.35
N LYS A 30 -7.36 10.30 -2.72
CA LYS A 30 -8.25 10.47 -3.87
C LYS A 30 -7.56 10.05 -5.17
N ALA A 31 -6.32 10.49 -5.38
CA ALA A 31 -5.54 10.11 -6.56
C ALA A 31 -5.22 8.60 -6.58
N ALA A 32 -4.86 8.02 -5.43
CA ALA A 32 -4.61 6.59 -5.30
C ALA A 32 -5.85 5.75 -5.60
N ARG A 33 -7.03 6.19 -5.15
CA ARG A 33 -8.31 5.54 -5.45
C ARG A 33 -8.61 5.54 -6.95
N GLN A 34 -8.48 6.70 -7.62
CA GLN A 34 -8.73 6.79 -9.06
C GLN A 34 -7.79 5.89 -9.87
N GLN A 35 -6.51 5.80 -9.47
CA GLN A 35 -5.57 4.90 -10.12
C GLN A 35 -5.90 3.42 -9.83
N ALA A 36 -6.26 3.10 -8.58
CA ALA A 36 -6.62 1.75 -8.19
C ALA A 36 -7.87 1.24 -8.92
N GLU A 37 -8.90 2.06 -9.09
CA GLU A 37 -10.11 1.74 -9.84
C GLU A 37 -9.78 1.42 -11.31
N ARG A 38 -8.96 2.25 -11.95
CA ARG A 38 -8.49 2.02 -13.33
C ARG A 38 -7.70 0.71 -13.46
N LEU A 39 -6.74 0.48 -12.56
CA LEU A 39 -5.91 -0.72 -12.56
C LEU A 39 -6.73 -1.98 -12.28
N ALA A 40 -7.67 -1.91 -11.34
CA ALA A 40 -8.54 -3.03 -10.99
C ALA A 40 -9.49 -3.38 -12.15
N LEU A 41 -10.03 -2.38 -12.84
CA LEU A 41 -10.84 -2.61 -14.04
C LEU A 41 -10.02 -3.28 -15.15
N GLN A 42 -8.79 -2.83 -15.39
CA GLN A 42 -7.90 -3.41 -16.41
C GLN A 42 -7.49 -4.85 -16.12
N VAL A 43 -7.18 -5.18 -14.86
CA VAL A 43 -6.62 -6.50 -14.49
C VAL A 43 -7.71 -7.51 -14.13
N ASN A 44 -8.78 -7.06 -13.47
CA ASN A 44 -9.81 -7.95 -12.89
C ASN A 44 -11.18 -7.79 -13.56
N GLY A 45 -11.36 -6.84 -14.49
CA GLY A 45 -12.67 -6.49 -15.04
C GLY A 45 -13.62 -5.85 -14.03
N ARG A 46 -13.11 -5.49 -12.83
CA ARG A 46 -13.90 -5.05 -11.69
C ARG A 46 -13.22 -3.88 -11.01
N ALA A 47 -13.88 -2.72 -11.02
CA ALA A 47 -13.35 -1.50 -10.41
C ALA A 47 -13.16 -1.61 -8.89
N ASP A 48 -13.86 -2.52 -8.19
CA ASP A 48 -13.80 -2.73 -6.73
C ASP A 48 -12.74 -3.77 -6.28
N GLY A 49 -12.01 -4.34 -7.24
CA GLY A 49 -11.02 -5.40 -7.04
C GLY A 49 -9.68 -4.93 -6.47
N PHE A 50 -9.67 -4.01 -5.50
CA PHE A 50 -8.44 -3.48 -4.89
C PHE A 50 -8.56 -3.26 -3.37
N THR A 51 -7.40 -3.04 -2.76
CA THR A 51 -7.22 -2.58 -1.38
C THR A 51 -6.23 -1.42 -1.37
N LEU A 52 -6.54 -0.35 -0.65
CA LEU A 52 -5.63 0.77 -0.41
C LEU A 52 -5.07 0.67 1.00
N ILE A 53 -3.76 0.80 1.13
CA ILE A 53 -3.08 0.85 2.43
C ILE A 53 -2.28 2.15 2.47
N TYR A 54 -2.73 3.07 3.32
CA TYR A 54 -2.01 4.30 3.60
C TYR A 54 -1.36 4.19 4.98
N ASN A 55 -0.03 4.21 5.00
CA ASN A 55 0.70 4.33 6.25
C ASN A 55 0.81 5.82 6.56
N GLY A 56 0.11 6.27 7.61
CA GLY A 56 0.18 7.66 8.04
C GLY A 56 1.61 8.10 8.36
N ARG A 57 1.87 9.41 8.31
CA ARG A 57 3.20 10.00 8.47
C ARG A 57 3.98 9.53 9.72
N MET A 58 3.30 9.15 10.80
CA MET A 58 3.95 8.63 12.02
C MET A 58 4.48 7.19 11.92
N LEU A 59 3.96 6.37 11.01
CA LEU A 59 4.33 4.94 10.87
C LEU A 59 5.23 4.69 9.65
N ALA A 60 5.44 5.72 8.82
CA ALA A 60 6.25 5.60 7.62
C ALA A 60 7.75 5.63 8.00
N ARG A 61 8.45 4.49 7.83
CA ARG A 61 9.93 4.43 7.87
C ARG A 61 10.60 5.20 6.73
N VAL A 62 9.80 5.70 5.78
CA VAL A 62 10.24 6.46 4.59
C VAL A 62 9.59 7.83 4.64
N ALA A 63 10.40 8.90 4.54
CA ALA A 63 9.98 10.29 4.69
C ALA A 63 8.94 10.79 3.66
N LYS A 64 8.63 9.99 2.63
CA LYS A 64 7.72 10.36 1.55
C LYS A 64 6.33 9.75 1.77
N PRO A 65 5.24 10.54 1.74
CA PRO A 65 3.89 10.02 1.85
C PRO A 65 3.58 9.14 0.63
N HIS A 66 3.13 7.91 0.90
CA HIS A 66 2.88 6.91 -0.12
C HIS A 66 1.66 6.06 0.22
N VAL A 67 0.94 5.64 -0.81
CA VAL A 67 -0.21 4.75 -0.71
C VAL A 67 0.11 3.47 -1.45
N HIS A 68 -0.03 2.34 -0.79
CA HIS A 68 0.05 1.03 -1.42
C HIS A 68 -1.32 0.69 -2.02
N ILE A 69 -1.32 0.40 -3.31
CA ILE A 69 -2.47 -0.10 -4.05
C ILE A 69 -2.24 -1.59 -4.29
N VAL A 70 -3.11 -2.43 -3.76
CA VAL A 70 -3.00 -3.88 -3.91
C VAL A 70 -4.20 -4.37 -4.70
N LEU A 71 -3.95 -5.01 -5.85
CA LEU A 71 -5.01 -5.61 -6.65
C LEU A 71 -5.38 -6.97 -6.08
N ALA A 72 -6.67 -7.17 -5.79
CA ALA A 72 -7.19 -8.41 -5.24
C ALA A 72 -8.24 -8.99 -6.17
N ARG A 73 -7.97 -10.18 -6.69
CA ARG A 73 -8.85 -10.88 -7.65
C ARG A 73 -10.07 -11.51 -7.00
N SER A 74 -10.04 -11.74 -5.68
CA SER A 74 -11.11 -12.41 -4.94
C SER A 74 -11.16 -11.95 -3.48
N ARG A 75 -12.29 -12.22 -2.80
CA ARG A 75 -12.43 -11.98 -1.35
C ARG A 75 -11.38 -12.74 -0.52
N TRP A 76 -10.98 -13.93 -0.97
CA TRP A 76 -9.96 -14.75 -0.33
C TRP A 76 -8.55 -14.16 -0.49
N HIS A 77 -8.25 -13.53 -1.63
CA HIS A 77 -7.01 -12.77 -1.79
C HIS A 77 -6.96 -11.58 -0.83
N LYS A 78 -8.07 -10.86 -0.64
CA LYS A 78 -8.14 -9.78 0.34
C LYS A 78 -7.90 -10.32 1.76
N ALA A 79 -8.54 -11.42 2.13
CA ALA A 79 -8.35 -12.06 3.44
C ALA A 79 -6.90 -12.51 3.66
N LEU A 80 -6.25 -13.10 2.65
CA LEU A 80 -4.84 -13.50 2.73
C LEU A 80 -3.91 -12.30 2.93
N ILE A 81 -4.15 -11.18 2.23
CA ILE A 81 -3.37 -9.94 2.42
C ILE A 81 -3.50 -9.46 3.86
N TYR A 82 -4.71 -9.41 4.42
CA TYR A 82 -4.92 -9.00 5.81
C TYR A 82 -4.27 -9.96 6.80
N LEU A 83 -4.34 -11.27 6.54
CA LEU A 83 -3.68 -12.27 7.37
C LEU A 83 -2.15 -12.09 7.38
N LEU A 84 -1.53 -11.90 6.22
CA LEU A 84 -0.08 -11.69 6.10
C LEU A 84 0.38 -10.39 6.78
N ILE A 85 -0.41 -9.32 6.64
CA ILE A 85 -0.13 -8.05 7.33
C ILE A 85 -0.28 -8.22 8.85
N GLY A 86 -1.34 -8.88 9.30
CA GLY A 86 -1.56 -9.19 10.71
C GLY A 86 -0.41 -10.01 11.29
N LEU A 87 0.00 -11.06 10.59
CA LEU A 87 1.12 -11.91 10.99
C LEU A 87 2.43 -11.12 11.05
N LYS A 88 2.70 -10.25 10.07
CA LYS A 88 3.87 -9.37 10.09
C LYS A 88 3.92 -8.46 11.32
N ASN A 89 2.76 -7.98 11.79
CA ASN A 89 2.67 -7.13 12.97
C ASN A 89 2.68 -7.91 14.30
N LEU A 90 2.24 -9.18 14.29
CA LEU A 90 2.30 -10.09 15.44
C LEU A 90 3.70 -10.64 15.69
N LEU A 91 4.49 -10.81 14.63
CA LEU A 91 5.89 -11.18 14.77
C LEU A 91 6.64 -10.01 15.41
N PRO A 92 7.30 -10.22 16.57
CA PRO A 92 8.07 -9.17 17.19
C PRO A 92 9.15 -8.72 16.20
N THR A 93 9.09 -7.46 15.77
CA THR A 93 10.24 -6.82 15.14
C THR A 93 11.37 -6.95 16.13
N LYS A 94 12.45 -7.67 15.77
CA LYS A 94 13.70 -7.67 16.55
C LYS A 94 13.95 -6.23 16.98
N ILE A 95 13.88 -6.03 18.29
CA ILE A 95 14.12 -4.76 18.97
C ILE A 95 15.44 -4.26 18.41
N ALA A 96 15.42 -3.10 17.74
CA ALA A 96 16.67 -2.44 17.41
C ALA A 96 17.38 -2.22 18.75
N GLU A 97 18.54 -2.85 18.92
CA GLU A 97 19.37 -2.64 20.11
C GLU A 97 19.53 -1.13 20.31
N PRO A 98 19.35 -0.62 21.53
CA PRO A 98 19.63 0.79 21.79
C PRO A 98 21.09 1.02 21.43
N VAL A 99 21.33 1.88 20.43
CA VAL A 99 22.66 2.45 20.18
C VAL A 99 23.04 3.18 21.46
N ASN A 100 23.91 2.55 22.23
CA ASN A 100 24.52 3.11 23.42
C ASN A 100 25.34 4.33 22.96
N ARG A 101 24.93 5.52 23.39
CA ARG A 101 25.70 6.76 23.23
C ARG A 101 26.70 6.88 24.36
#